data_AF-L1MPY9-F1
#
_entry.id   AF-L1MPY9-F1
#
_cell.length_a   1.000
_cell.length_b   1.000
_cell.length_c   1.000
_cell.angle_alpha   90.00
_cell.angle_beta   90.00
_cell.angle_gamma   90.00
#
_symmetry.space_group_name_H-M   'P 1'
#
loop_
_entity.id
_entity.type
_entity.pdbx_description
1 polymer ?
#
loop_
_entity_poly.entity_id
_entity_poly.type
_entity_poly.pdbx_seq_one_letter_code
_entity_poly.pdbx_strand_id
1 'polypeptide(L)'
;MLATFAQALSHRGLCATRGHGRFLLSVLLLVGSALSFSSCNGLFDGIYDHPSADSSEHNMGFVAYDATTHRGRILVDVGSYQHWTYLDLPSRTTAKMEVPSKLTGEWDEKSAISYQHVTWPSTYRTDNIIKTDPMPSPKNWSFAFHHYDVATNHGAAMATQYRSLDELPREGAARESLLSQTFSPDVWTTHQSYYDLTGIYQYYIGYQHAELNPVLSTWMDMNVMNPPPRYTLSGLVYLLRLQDGSVAALHFPSHINVAGQKGFVTVDYIWPF
;
A
#
# COMPACT_ATOMS: atom_id res chain seq x y z
N MET A 1 -64.95 -4.04 20.27
CA MET A 1 -66.41 -3.80 20.45
C MET A 1 -66.78 -2.63 19.55
N LEU A 2 -67.80 -2.88 18.71
CA LEU A 2 -68.73 -1.99 18.01
C LEU A 2 -68.44 -0.47 17.98
N ALA A 3 -68.73 0.29 16.94
CA ALA A 3 -69.25 0.11 15.58
C ALA A 3 -69.49 1.56 15.10
N THR A 4 -69.16 1.95 13.88
CA THR A 4 -69.92 3.01 13.20
C THR A 4 -69.71 2.98 11.69
N PHE A 5 -70.60 2.24 11.02
CA PHE A 5 -71.06 2.55 9.67
C PHE A 5 -72.17 3.61 9.81
N ALA A 6 -72.18 4.62 8.93
CA ALA A 6 -73.28 4.89 8.00
C ALA A 6 -73.25 6.30 7.38
N GLN A 7 -73.31 6.29 6.04
CA GLN A 7 -74.11 7.16 5.14
C GLN A 7 -73.79 8.67 5.09
N ALA A 8 -73.27 9.24 3.99
CA ALA A 8 -73.77 9.34 2.61
C ALA A 8 -74.99 10.28 2.42
N LEU A 9 -74.77 11.44 1.79
CA LEU A 9 -75.71 12.26 0.99
C LEU A 9 -74.86 13.31 0.24
N SER A 10 -74.54 13.14 -1.04
CA SER A 10 -75.36 13.41 -2.25
C SER A 10 -75.50 14.90 -2.63
N HIS A 11 -74.68 15.28 -3.62
CA HIS A 11 -74.97 16.08 -4.82
C HIS A 11 -75.78 17.39 -4.76
N ARG A 12 -75.08 18.48 -5.10
CA ARG A 12 -75.42 19.51 -6.12
C ARG A 12 -74.07 20.03 -6.65
N GLY A 13 -73.79 20.36 -7.91
CA GLY A 13 -74.57 20.76 -9.07
C GLY A 13 -73.72 21.82 -9.80
N LEU A 14 -73.44 21.61 -11.09
CA LEU A 14 -72.49 22.29 -11.98
C LEU A 14 -72.48 23.83 -11.96
N CYS A 15 -71.32 24.45 -12.27
CA CYS A 15 -71.21 25.40 -13.39
C CYS A 15 -69.74 25.65 -13.79
N ALA A 16 -69.46 25.56 -15.09
CA ALA A 16 -68.15 25.81 -15.71
C ALA A 16 -67.97 27.29 -16.07
N THR A 17 -66.78 27.85 -15.84
CA THR A 17 -66.26 28.96 -16.66
C THR A 17 -64.77 28.77 -16.93
N ARG A 18 -64.42 28.98 -18.20
CA ARG A 18 -63.13 28.77 -18.84
C ARG A 18 -62.41 30.11 -18.82
N GLY A 19 -61.26 30.22 -18.15
CA GLY A 19 -60.45 31.44 -18.10
C GLY A 19 -59.02 31.15 -18.55
N HIS A 20 -58.74 31.41 -19.83
CA HIS A 20 -57.40 31.40 -20.39
C HIS A 20 -56.61 32.56 -19.77
N GLY A 21 -55.57 32.26 -19.00
CA GLY A 21 -54.75 33.31 -18.42
C GLY A 21 -53.87 32.81 -17.30
N ARG A 22 -52.94 31.91 -17.64
CA ARG A 22 -51.70 31.64 -16.87
C ARG A 22 -50.81 30.59 -17.54
N PHE A 23 -50.72 30.64 -18.87
CA PHE A 23 -49.77 29.86 -19.65
C PHE A 23 -48.46 30.62 -19.87
N LEU A 24 -47.95 31.30 -18.83
CA LEU A 24 -46.74 32.13 -18.88
C LEU A 24 -45.95 32.12 -17.56
N LEU A 25 -46.15 31.10 -16.72
CA LEU A 25 -45.35 30.91 -15.50
C LEU A 25 -44.75 29.48 -15.42
N SER A 26 -44.37 28.94 -16.57
CA SER A 26 -43.76 27.60 -16.68
C SER A 26 -42.50 27.57 -17.55
N VAL A 27 -41.91 28.73 -17.86
CA VAL A 27 -40.72 28.85 -18.73
C VAL A 27 -39.48 29.40 -17.99
N LEU A 28 -39.55 29.63 -16.68
CA LEU A 28 -38.40 30.15 -15.88
C LEU A 28 -37.75 29.14 -14.92
N LEU A 29 -38.06 27.83 -15.05
CA LEU A 29 -37.41 26.76 -14.29
C LEU A 29 -36.80 25.66 -15.18
N LEU A 30 -36.49 26.00 -16.44
CA LEU A 30 -35.95 25.06 -17.44
C LEU A 30 -34.60 25.52 -18.04
N VAL A 31 -33.85 26.36 -17.33
CA VAL A 31 -32.48 26.79 -17.73
C VAL A 31 -31.40 26.30 -16.73
N GLY A 32 -31.76 25.50 -15.73
CA GLY A 32 -30.83 25.08 -14.67
C GLY A 32 -30.29 23.65 -14.73
N SER A 33 -30.64 22.85 -15.75
CA SER A 33 -30.35 21.41 -15.76
C SER A 33 -29.67 20.92 -17.03
N ALA A 34 -28.75 21.73 -17.56
CA ALA A 34 -27.81 21.33 -18.61
C ALA A 34 -26.36 21.61 -18.17
N LEU A 35 -26.07 21.44 -16.87
CA LEU A 35 -24.70 21.18 -16.45
C LEU A 35 -24.45 19.70 -16.73
N SER A 36 -23.88 19.46 -17.90
CA SER A 36 -23.07 18.28 -18.18
C SER A 36 -22.23 17.99 -16.94
N PHE A 37 -22.56 16.93 -16.21
CA PHE A 37 -21.59 16.28 -15.34
C PHE A 37 -20.55 15.67 -16.27
N SER A 38 -19.62 16.51 -16.75
CA SER A 38 -18.29 16.05 -17.13
C SER A 38 -17.83 15.22 -15.95
N SER A 39 -17.59 13.93 -16.18
CA SER A 39 -17.14 12.97 -15.18
C SER A 39 -16.14 13.67 -14.26
N CYS A 40 -16.56 13.91 -13.02
CA CYS A 40 -15.70 14.49 -12.02
C CYS A 40 -14.50 13.55 -11.89
N ASN A 41 -13.32 14.03 -12.29
CA ASN A 41 -12.07 13.58 -11.68
C ASN A 41 -12.32 13.57 -10.16
N GLY A 42 -11.97 12.47 -9.50
CA GLY A 42 -12.41 12.16 -8.15
C GLY A 42 -12.19 13.33 -7.19
N LEU A 43 -13.18 13.59 -6.34
CA LEU A 43 -13.19 14.60 -5.27
C LEU A 43 -12.04 14.45 -4.25
N PHE A 44 -11.14 13.46 -4.44
CA PHE A 44 -10.06 13.06 -3.55
C PHE A 44 -8.72 12.85 -4.25
N ASP A 45 -8.56 13.28 -5.51
CA ASP A 45 -7.29 13.19 -6.27
C ASP A 45 -6.14 13.98 -5.61
N GLY A 46 -6.45 14.85 -4.64
CA GLY A 46 -5.48 15.59 -3.82
C GLY A 46 -5.36 15.11 -2.36
N ILE A 47 -6.00 14.01 -1.97
CA ILE A 47 -5.73 13.36 -0.67
C ILE A 47 -4.61 12.32 -0.80
N TYR A 48 -4.44 11.77 -1.99
CA TYR A 48 -3.32 10.92 -2.34
C TYR A 48 -2.44 11.70 -3.31
N ASP A 49 -1.31 12.21 -2.85
CA ASP A 49 -0.35 12.90 -3.71
C ASP A 49 0.13 11.94 -4.81
N HIS A 50 -0.24 12.24 -6.05
CA HIS A 50 0.39 11.65 -7.22
C HIS A 50 1.71 12.39 -7.51
N PRO A 51 2.84 11.69 -7.71
CA PRO A 51 4.11 12.35 -7.96
C PRO A 51 4.06 13.13 -9.27
N SER A 52 4.42 14.41 -9.21
CA SER A 52 4.83 15.19 -10.37
C SER A 52 6.08 14.56 -10.98
N ALA A 53 6.01 14.18 -12.25
CA ALA A 53 7.00 13.34 -12.96
C ALA A 53 8.43 13.93 -13.11
N ASP A 54 8.65 15.21 -12.79
CA ASP A 54 9.79 15.95 -13.33
C ASP A 54 10.96 16.27 -12.37
N SER A 55 10.99 15.76 -11.11
CA SER A 55 12.11 16.12 -10.21
C SER A 55 12.71 15.01 -9.33
N SER A 56 12.22 13.77 -9.39
CA SER A 56 12.69 12.68 -8.52
C SER A 56 13.42 11.54 -9.24
N GLU A 57 13.29 11.42 -10.57
CA GLU A 57 13.80 10.24 -11.29
C GLU A 57 15.33 10.16 -11.43
N HIS A 58 16.03 11.29 -11.41
CA HIS A 58 17.47 11.30 -11.69
C HIS A 58 18.36 10.78 -10.54
N ASN A 59 17.82 10.52 -9.34
CA ASN A 59 18.59 10.05 -8.18
C ASN A 59 17.85 8.93 -7.41
N MET A 60 17.33 7.91 -8.08
CA MET A 60 16.74 6.73 -7.44
C MET A 60 17.59 5.46 -7.66
N GLY A 61 17.36 4.46 -6.82
CA GLY A 61 18.14 3.23 -6.74
C GLY A 61 19.29 3.35 -5.75
N PHE A 62 20.44 2.79 -6.11
CA PHE A 62 21.65 2.81 -5.29
C PHE A 62 22.42 4.12 -5.50
N VAL A 63 22.14 5.11 -4.67
CA VAL A 63 22.60 6.49 -4.85
C VAL A 63 23.99 6.79 -4.27
N ALA A 64 24.50 5.92 -3.38
CA ALA A 64 25.86 6.04 -2.85
C ALA A 64 26.43 4.68 -2.47
N TYR A 65 27.74 4.51 -2.62
CA TYR A 65 28.50 3.38 -2.11
C TYR A 65 29.97 3.75 -1.84
N ASP A 66 30.47 3.35 -0.68
CA ASP A 66 31.86 3.45 -0.26
C ASP A 66 32.45 2.03 -0.15
N ALA A 67 33.38 1.72 -1.05
CA ALA A 67 34.01 0.41 -1.12
C ALA A 67 34.97 0.12 0.05
N THR A 68 35.47 1.13 0.76
CA THR A 68 36.33 0.92 1.93
C THR A 68 35.52 0.54 3.16
N THR A 69 34.37 1.17 3.35
CA THR A 69 33.51 0.90 4.51
C THR A 69 32.41 -0.13 4.21
N HIS A 70 32.22 -0.50 2.93
CA HIS A 70 31.10 -1.29 2.42
C HIS A 70 29.73 -0.66 2.67
N ARG A 71 29.70 0.66 2.89
CA ARG A 71 28.46 1.37 3.17
C ARG A 71 27.84 1.90 1.91
N GLY A 72 26.52 1.95 1.87
CA GLY A 72 25.83 2.66 0.82
C GLY A 72 24.48 3.21 1.26
N ARG A 73 23.87 3.91 0.31
CA ARG A 73 22.53 4.48 0.45
C ARG A 73 21.71 4.13 -0.76
N ILE A 74 20.45 3.82 -0.50
CA ILE A 74 19.42 3.55 -1.49
C ILE A 74 18.31 4.59 -1.30
N LEU A 75 17.76 5.10 -2.40
CA LEU A 75 16.53 5.88 -2.42
C LEU A 75 15.57 5.29 -3.44
N VAL A 76 14.39 4.84 -3.02
CA VAL A 76 13.40 4.23 -3.92
C VAL A 76 12.01 4.80 -3.72
N ASP A 77 11.28 4.96 -4.83
CA ASP A 77 9.84 5.18 -4.82
C ASP A 77 9.10 3.84 -4.61
N VAL A 78 8.28 3.82 -3.56
CA VAL A 78 7.38 2.75 -3.16
C VAL A 78 5.98 3.29 -2.88
N GLY A 79 5.61 4.43 -3.48
CA GLY A 79 4.29 5.03 -3.28
C GLY A 79 3.14 4.21 -3.88
N SER A 80 3.42 3.33 -4.84
CA SER A 80 2.40 2.53 -5.53
C SER A 80 2.09 1.23 -4.80
N TYR A 81 0.79 0.98 -4.59
CA TYR A 81 0.23 -0.29 -4.13
C TYR A 81 0.18 -1.38 -5.23
N GLN A 82 0.47 -1.01 -6.48
CA GLN A 82 0.37 -1.91 -7.64
C GLN A 82 1.75 -2.36 -8.15
N HIS A 83 2.83 -1.98 -7.47
CA HIS A 83 4.19 -2.32 -7.89
C HIS A 83 5.02 -2.83 -6.74
N TRP A 84 5.93 -3.74 -7.08
CA TRP A 84 7.06 -4.13 -6.26
C TRP A 84 8.32 -3.46 -6.77
N THR A 85 9.12 -2.93 -5.85
CA THR A 85 10.46 -2.42 -6.13
C THR A 85 11.49 -3.38 -5.57
N TYR A 86 12.13 -4.14 -6.46
CA TYR A 86 13.18 -5.12 -6.16
C TYR A 86 14.55 -4.45 -6.10
N LEU A 87 15.37 -4.90 -5.16
CA LEU A 87 16.73 -4.39 -4.92
C LEU A 87 17.71 -5.55 -4.88
N ASP A 88 18.82 -5.43 -5.62
CA ASP A 88 19.92 -6.39 -5.61
C ASP A 88 21.18 -5.75 -5.01
N LEU A 89 21.53 -6.13 -3.78
CA LEU A 89 22.70 -5.60 -3.06
C LEU A 89 24.03 -5.91 -3.76
N PRO A 90 24.29 -7.15 -4.25
CA PRO A 90 25.51 -7.47 -5.01
C PRO A 90 25.74 -6.57 -6.24
N SER A 91 24.76 -6.48 -7.13
CA SER A 91 24.90 -5.70 -8.37
C SER A 91 24.58 -4.21 -8.19
N ARG A 92 23.99 -3.82 -7.05
CA ARG A 92 23.49 -2.47 -6.76
C ARG A 92 22.52 -1.99 -7.85
N THR A 93 21.59 -2.86 -8.22
CA THR A 93 20.55 -2.57 -9.23
C THR A 93 19.15 -2.63 -8.62
N THR A 94 18.22 -1.92 -9.25
CA THR A 94 16.80 -1.97 -8.90
C THR A 94 15.96 -2.37 -10.10
N ALA A 95 14.80 -2.97 -9.82
CA ALA A 95 13.80 -3.27 -10.84
C ALA A 95 12.40 -3.04 -10.27
N LYS A 96 11.48 -2.55 -11.09
CA LYS A 96 10.08 -2.34 -10.70
C LYS A 96 9.22 -3.31 -11.50
N MET A 97 8.34 -4.03 -10.83
CA MET A 97 7.43 -4.98 -11.46
C MET A 97 6.00 -4.68 -11.02
N GLU A 98 5.06 -4.79 -11.96
CA GLU A 98 3.64 -4.61 -11.69
C GLU A 98 3.05 -5.88 -11.07
N VAL A 99 2.12 -5.71 -10.13
CA VAL A 99 1.35 -6.80 -9.54
C VAL A 99 0.38 -7.35 -10.59
N PRO A 100 0.42 -8.66 -10.92
CA PRO A 100 -0.53 -9.25 -11.85
C PRO A 100 -1.97 -9.10 -11.34
N SER A 101 -2.86 -8.58 -12.17
CA SER A 101 -4.28 -8.35 -11.83
C SER A 101 -5.22 -9.43 -12.37
N LYS A 102 -4.69 -10.40 -13.12
CA LYS A 102 -5.43 -11.50 -13.75
C LYS A 102 -4.55 -12.74 -13.88
N LEU A 103 -5.20 -13.88 -14.05
CA LEU A 103 -4.56 -15.15 -14.38
C LEU A 103 -4.54 -15.33 -15.91
N THR A 104 -3.37 -15.66 -16.47
CA THR A 104 -3.20 -15.93 -17.90
C THR A 104 -2.95 -17.40 -18.21
N GLY A 105 -2.46 -18.17 -17.23
CA GLY A 105 -2.18 -19.60 -17.35
C GLY A 105 -2.91 -20.46 -16.31
N GLU A 106 -2.28 -21.56 -15.92
CA GLU A 106 -2.73 -22.39 -14.80
C GLU A 106 -2.44 -21.69 -13.47
N TRP A 107 -3.38 -21.76 -12.55
CA TRP A 107 -3.25 -21.13 -11.24
C TRP A 107 -2.30 -21.92 -10.33
N ASP A 108 -1.43 -21.23 -9.61
CA ASP A 108 -0.43 -21.82 -8.69
C ASP A 108 -1.00 -22.14 -7.29
N GLU A 109 -2.32 -22.12 -7.15
CA GLU A 109 -3.09 -22.37 -5.93
C GLU A 109 -2.93 -21.34 -4.80
N LYS A 110 -2.14 -20.28 -5.00
CA LYS A 110 -1.88 -19.29 -3.94
C LYS A 110 -1.94 -17.83 -4.40
N SER A 111 -1.46 -17.51 -5.59
CA SER A 111 -1.38 -16.13 -6.11
C SER A 111 -2.76 -15.59 -6.42
N ALA A 112 -3.16 -14.58 -5.65
CA ALA A 112 -4.45 -13.93 -5.81
C ALA A 112 -4.44 -12.54 -5.22
N ILE A 113 -5.47 -11.78 -5.55
CA ILE A 113 -5.90 -10.58 -4.82
C ILE A 113 -7.18 -10.95 -4.07
N SER A 114 -7.16 -10.86 -2.74
CA SER A 114 -8.38 -11.03 -1.95
C SER A 114 -8.94 -9.68 -1.54
N TYR A 115 -10.25 -9.54 -1.69
CA TYR A 115 -10.97 -8.38 -1.19
C TYR A 115 -11.68 -8.75 0.10
N GLN A 116 -11.38 -8.00 1.15
CA GLN A 116 -11.76 -8.36 2.50
C GLN A 116 -12.43 -7.19 3.21
N HIS A 117 -13.49 -7.49 3.97
CA HIS A 117 -13.98 -6.59 4.99
C HIS A 117 -13.17 -6.76 6.28
N VAL A 118 -12.61 -5.66 6.78
CA VAL A 118 -11.82 -5.62 8.02
C VAL A 118 -12.69 -5.10 9.16
N THR A 119 -12.76 -5.84 10.26
CA THR A 119 -13.41 -5.37 11.50
C THR A 119 -12.42 -5.43 12.66
N TRP A 120 -12.34 -4.36 13.45
CA TRP A 120 -11.46 -4.29 14.61
C TRP A 120 -11.77 -5.40 15.64
N PRO A 121 -10.75 -5.98 16.32
CA PRO A 121 -9.37 -5.54 16.34
C PRO A 121 -8.45 -6.04 15.21
N SER A 122 -8.86 -7.04 14.41
CA SER A 122 -8.13 -7.57 13.22
C SER A 122 -8.86 -8.79 12.65
N THR A 123 -10.17 -8.70 12.49
CA THR A 123 -10.95 -9.78 11.87
C THR A 123 -11.11 -9.50 10.38
N TYR A 124 -10.77 -10.50 9.58
CA TYR A 124 -10.76 -10.41 8.13
C TYR A 124 -11.81 -11.36 7.57
N ARG A 125 -12.83 -10.80 6.88
CA ARG A 125 -13.79 -11.61 6.13
C ARG A 125 -13.48 -11.48 4.65
N THR A 126 -13.07 -12.58 4.03
CA THR A 126 -12.86 -12.61 2.57
C THR A 126 -14.20 -12.65 1.86
N ASP A 127 -14.43 -11.64 1.01
CA ASP A 127 -15.67 -11.52 0.24
C ASP A 127 -15.45 -11.94 -1.22
N ASN A 128 -14.26 -11.71 -1.76
CA ASN A 128 -13.91 -12.11 -3.12
C ASN A 128 -12.43 -12.48 -3.22
N ILE A 129 -12.09 -13.39 -4.13
CA ILE A 129 -10.72 -13.77 -4.48
C ILE A 129 -10.59 -13.75 -5.99
N ILE A 130 -9.70 -12.91 -6.49
CA ILE A 130 -9.31 -12.86 -7.90
C ILE A 130 -8.01 -13.62 -8.04
N LYS A 131 -8.03 -14.77 -8.74
CA LYS A 131 -6.81 -15.52 -9.05
C LYS A 131 -5.94 -14.72 -10.01
N THR A 132 -4.64 -14.72 -9.77
CA THR A 132 -3.66 -13.97 -10.56
C THR A 132 -2.51 -14.87 -10.98
N ASP A 133 -1.73 -14.43 -11.97
CA ASP A 133 -0.42 -15.00 -12.19
C ASP A 133 0.49 -14.74 -10.96
N PRO A 134 1.53 -15.57 -10.75
CA PRO A 134 2.55 -15.31 -9.73
C PRO A 134 3.27 -13.98 -9.97
N MET A 135 3.70 -13.34 -8.89
CA MET A 135 4.46 -12.10 -8.97
C MET A 135 5.75 -12.33 -9.79
N PRO A 136 5.97 -11.60 -10.90
CA PRO A 136 7.22 -11.70 -11.63
C PRO A 136 8.35 -11.12 -10.79
N SER A 137 9.49 -11.81 -10.77
CA SER A 137 10.69 -11.35 -10.06
C SER A 137 11.89 -11.26 -11.02
N PRO A 138 12.81 -10.31 -10.80
CA PRO A 138 14.09 -10.31 -11.50
C PRO A 138 14.88 -11.58 -11.22
N LYS A 139 15.80 -11.95 -12.12
CA LYS A 139 16.66 -13.12 -11.94
C LYS A 139 17.48 -13.06 -10.64
N ASN A 140 18.02 -11.89 -10.31
CA ASN A 140 18.78 -11.64 -9.10
C ASN A 140 18.12 -10.49 -8.34
N TRP A 141 17.87 -10.70 -7.06
CA TRP A 141 17.42 -9.68 -6.12
C TRP A 141 17.70 -10.17 -4.70
N SER A 142 17.79 -9.25 -3.75
CA SER A 142 18.08 -9.51 -2.34
C SER A 142 16.83 -9.33 -1.47
N PHE A 143 16.18 -8.17 -1.61
CA PHE A 143 14.91 -7.84 -0.95
C PHE A 143 14.09 -6.91 -1.84
N ALA A 144 12.80 -6.79 -1.55
CA ALA A 144 11.87 -5.99 -2.32
C ALA A 144 10.90 -5.26 -1.40
N PHE A 145 10.45 -4.09 -1.85
CA PHE A 145 9.37 -3.36 -1.21
C PHE A 145 8.08 -3.51 -2.00
N HIS A 146 6.98 -3.67 -1.28
CA HIS A 146 5.64 -3.37 -1.76
C HIS A 146 5.04 -2.37 -0.79
N HIS A 147 4.94 -1.13 -1.25
CA HIS A 147 4.77 -0.01 -0.35
C HIS A 147 5.79 -0.03 0.82
N TYR A 148 5.34 -0.16 2.07
CA TYR A 148 6.22 -0.27 3.24
C TYR A 148 6.48 -1.72 3.68
N ASP A 149 5.80 -2.70 3.09
CA ASP A 149 6.05 -4.10 3.33
C ASP A 149 7.35 -4.55 2.64
N VAL A 150 8.07 -5.48 3.27
CA VAL A 150 9.35 -5.98 2.77
C VAL A 150 9.29 -7.49 2.57
N ALA A 151 9.72 -7.95 1.40
CA ALA A 151 9.96 -9.37 1.10
C ALA A 151 11.45 -9.61 0.84
N THR A 152 11.92 -10.85 1.02
CA THR A 152 13.29 -11.28 0.80
C THR A 152 13.35 -12.39 -0.24
N ASN A 153 14.47 -12.50 -0.94
CA ASN A 153 14.68 -13.60 -1.88
C ASN A 153 15.16 -14.86 -1.14
N HIS A 154 14.22 -15.59 -0.54
CA HIS A 154 14.51 -16.76 0.31
C HIS A 154 15.52 -16.46 1.43
N GLY A 155 15.50 -15.22 1.92
CA GLY A 155 16.33 -14.76 3.01
C GLY A 155 15.64 -14.96 4.36
N ALA A 156 16.33 -14.50 5.39
CA ALA A 156 15.76 -14.35 6.71
C ALA A 156 16.32 -13.10 7.36
N ALA A 157 15.58 -12.51 8.30
CA ALA A 157 15.98 -11.25 8.92
C ALA A 157 15.85 -11.27 10.45
N MET A 158 16.64 -10.43 11.11
CA MET A 158 16.51 -10.15 12.53
C MET A 158 16.60 -8.64 12.77
N ALA A 159 15.85 -8.16 13.76
CA ALA A 159 16.03 -6.79 14.27
C ALA A 159 17.13 -6.80 15.33
N THR A 160 18.05 -5.85 15.27
CA THR A 160 19.04 -5.66 16.33
C THR A 160 18.53 -4.65 17.37
N GLN A 161 19.30 -4.44 18.43
CA GLN A 161 19.06 -3.37 19.39
C GLN A 161 19.71 -2.03 18.99
N TYR A 162 20.52 -2.01 17.93
CA TYR A 162 21.26 -0.83 17.50
C TYR A 162 20.38 0.11 16.68
N ARG A 163 20.69 1.41 16.74
CA ARG A 163 19.96 2.47 16.01
C ARG A 163 20.81 3.19 14.99
N SER A 164 22.10 2.82 14.89
CA SER A 164 23.01 3.30 13.86
C SER A 164 23.87 2.15 13.35
N LEU A 165 24.18 2.19 12.05
CA LEU A 165 25.16 1.32 11.42
C LEU A 165 26.58 1.51 12.00
N ASP A 166 26.86 2.64 12.65
CA ASP A 166 28.13 2.91 13.34
C ASP A 166 28.32 2.10 14.61
N GLU A 167 27.23 1.73 15.25
CA GLU A 167 27.25 1.02 16.54
C GLU A 167 27.34 -0.50 16.36
N LEU A 168 27.17 -0.99 15.13
CA LEU A 168 27.20 -2.42 14.83
C LEU A 168 28.63 -2.97 14.97
N PRO A 169 28.83 -4.01 15.82
CA PRO A 169 30.07 -4.77 15.86
C PRO A 169 30.34 -5.43 14.51
N ARG A 170 31.47 -5.07 13.89
CA ARG A 170 31.87 -5.57 12.55
C ARG A 170 32.88 -6.72 12.57
N GLU A 171 33.37 -7.09 13.74
CA GLU A 171 34.37 -8.15 13.88
C GLU A 171 34.34 -8.79 15.28
N GLY A 172 35.05 -9.90 15.41
CA GLY A 172 35.25 -10.60 16.67
C GLY A 172 33.97 -11.20 17.26
N ALA A 173 34.04 -11.58 18.54
CA ALA A 173 33.00 -12.33 19.24
C ALA A 173 31.63 -11.60 19.28
N ALA A 174 31.63 -10.27 19.30
CA ALA A 174 30.39 -9.49 19.31
C ALA A 174 29.64 -9.59 17.97
N ARG A 175 30.35 -9.57 16.83
CA ARG A 175 29.73 -9.83 15.52
C ARG A 175 29.22 -11.27 15.43
N GLU A 176 30.04 -12.24 15.83
CA GLU A 176 29.62 -13.64 15.81
C GLU A 176 28.38 -13.91 16.68
N SER A 177 28.27 -13.21 17.82
CA SER A 177 27.07 -13.28 18.66
C SER A 177 25.82 -12.65 18.02
N LEU A 178 25.97 -11.66 17.12
CA LEU A 178 24.84 -11.15 16.34
C LEU A 178 24.42 -12.17 15.28
N LEU A 179 25.40 -12.74 14.58
CA LEU A 179 25.14 -13.70 13.51
C LEU A 179 24.63 -15.05 14.03
N SER A 180 24.83 -15.39 15.30
CA SER A 180 24.30 -16.62 15.89
C SER A 180 22.84 -16.52 16.33
N GLN A 181 22.24 -15.33 16.31
CA GLN A 181 20.83 -15.15 16.66
C GLN A 181 19.90 -15.77 15.61
N THR A 182 18.63 -15.95 16.00
CA THR A 182 17.60 -16.48 15.12
C THR A 182 17.16 -15.43 14.10
N PHE A 183 17.24 -15.77 12.83
CA PHE A 183 16.69 -14.97 11.73
C PHE A 183 15.34 -15.56 11.33
N SER A 184 14.35 -14.70 11.11
CA SER A 184 13.00 -15.07 10.70
C SER A 184 12.86 -15.02 9.17
N PRO A 185 12.47 -16.13 8.52
CA PRO A 185 12.19 -16.12 7.09
C PRO A 185 10.88 -15.40 6.79
N ASP A 186 10.60 -15.24 5.51
CA ASP A 186 9.34 -14.71 5.03
C ASP A 186 8.16 -15.65 5.34
N VAL A 187 6.97 -15.05 5.48
CA VAL A 187 5.72 -15.75 5.79
C VAL A 187 4.69 -15.37 4.73
N TRP A 188 3.98 -16.39 4.22
CA TRP A 188 2.86 -16.18 3.31
C TRP A 188 1.71 -15.48 4.03
N THR A 189 1.19 -14.41 3.44
CA THR A 189 0.04 -13.65 3.97
C THR A 189 -0.96 -13.32 2.87
N THR A 190 -2.20 -13.12 3.30
CA THR A 190 -3.34 -12.79 2.45
C THR A 190 -4.00 -11.46 2.84
N HIS A 191 -3.47 -10.74 3.81
CA HIS A 191 -4.16 -9.61 4.46
C HIS A 191 -3.21 -8.50 4.95
N GLN A 192 -2.02 -8.40 4.35
CA GLN A 192 -1.02 -7.38 4.71
C GLN A 192 -0.66 -6.49 3.51
N SER A 193 -0.22 -7.08 2.40
CA SER A 193 0.19 -6.35 1.19
C SER A 193 -1.01 -5.68 0.50
N TYR A 194 -1.16 -4.37 0.69
CA TYR A 194 -2.29 -3.60 0.15
C TYR A 194 -2.22 -3.41 -1.36
N TYR A 195 -3.22 -3.88 -2.09
CA TYR A 195 -3.31 -3.71 -3.54
C TYR A 195 -4.30 -2.62 -3.94
N ASP A 196 -5.45 -2.56 -3.27
CA ASP A 196 -6.55 -1.66 -3.62
C ASP A 196 -7.20 -1.09 -2.34
N LEU A 197 -7.10 0.24 -2.19
CA LEU A 197 -7.63 0.99 -1.05
C LEU A 197 -8.86 1.84 -1.41
N THR A 198 -9.45 1.66 -2.60
CA THR A 198 -10.61 2.46 -3.04
C THR A 198 -11.83 2.33 -2.11
N GLY A 199 -11.99 1.17 -1.48
CA GLY A 199 -13.06 0.87 -0.51
C GLY A 199 -12.69 1.05 0.96
N ILE A 200 -11.56 1.70 1.28
CA ILE A 200 -11.03 1.73 2.66
C ILE A 200 -12.00 2.34 3.68
N TYR A 201 -12.82 3.32 3.28
CA TYR A 201 -13.82 3.94 4.16
C TYR A 201 -15.00 3.02 4.50
N GLN A 202 -15.22 1.97 3.72
CA GLN A 202 -16.16 0.89 4.02
C GLN A 202 -15.47 -0.29 4.71
N TYR A 203 -14.19 -0.13 5.07
CA TYR A 203 -13.31 -1.19 5.56
C TYR A 203 -13.16 -2.34 4.55
N TYR A 204 -13.31 -2.05 3.26
CA TYR A 204 -13.20 -3.01 2.17
C TYR A 204 -11.87 -2.81 1.45
N ILE A 205 -10.95 -3.75 1.63
CA ILE A 205 -9.55 -3.60 1.21
C ILE A 205 -9.17 -4.78 0.31
N GLY A 206 -8.53 -4.47 -0.82
CA GLY A 206 -7.89 -5.46 -1.67
C GLY A 206 -6.45 -5.72 -1.22
N TYR A 207 -6.11 -6.98 -1.02
CA TYR A 207 -4.79 -7.44 -0.60
C TYR A 207 -4.20 -8.38 -1.65
N GLN A 208 -2.97 -8.10 -2.09
CA GLN A 208 -2.19 -9.09 -2.83
C GLN A 208 -1.74 -10.19 -1.85
N HIS A 209 -1.88 -11.44 -2.25
CA HIS A 209 -1.25 -12.54 -1.53
C HIS A 209 0.24 -12.57 -1.86
N ALA A 210 1.08 -12.55 -0.82
CA ALA A 210 2.52 -12.48 -0.98
C ALA A 210 3.25 -13.10 0.21
N GLU A 211 4.52 -13.44 0.01
CA GLU A 211 5.46 -13.71 1.10
C GLU A 211 6.03 -12.37 1.57
N LEU A 212 5.95 -12.10 2.87
CA LEU A 212 6.48 -10.91 3.49
C LEU A 212 7.37 -11.29 4.66
N ASN A 213 8.45 -10.55 4.86
CA ASN A 213 9.31 -10.70 6.02
C ASN A 213 8.69 -9.99 7.23
N PRO A 214 8.26 -10.73 8.27
CA PRO A 214 7.57 -10.13 9.41
C PRO A 214 8.50 -9.29 10.29
N VAL A 215 9.82 -9.45 10.17
CA VAL A 215 10.79 -8.68 10.94
C VAL A 215 11.17 -7.41 10.19
N LEU A 216 11.58 -7.50 8.92
CA LEU A 216 11.96 -6.31 8.16
C LEU A 216 10.79 -5.34 8.03
N SER A 217 9.56 -5.83 7.80
CA SER A 217 8.37 -4.98 7.67
C SER A 217 8.04 -4.16 8.92
N THR A 218 8.66 -4.45 10.08
CA THR A 218 8.53 -3.61 11.29
C THR A 218 9.32 -2.32 11.25
N TRP A 219 10.11 -2.07 10.20
CA TRP A 219 10.86 -0.82 10.05
C TRP A 219 9.95 0.40 10.08
N MET A 220 8.69 0.25 9.64
CA MET A 220 7.63 1.25 9.63
C MET A 220 6.34 0.68 10.23
N ASP A 221 5.79 1.38 11.23
CA ASP A 221 4.41 1.22 11.67
C ASP A 221 3.54 2.30 11.01
N MET A 222 2.70 1.90 10.06
CA MET A 222 1.65 2.75 9.49
C MET A 222 0.33 2.47 10.22
N ASN A 223 0.10 3.25 11.27
CA ASN A 223 -1.12 3.13 12.06
C ASN A 223 -2.27 3.89 11.39
N VAL A 224 -3.22 3.12 10.84
CA VAL A 224 -4.41 3.62 10.14
C VAL A 224 -5.67 3.69 11.02
N MET A 225 -5.55 3.47 12.34
CA MET A 225 -6.68 3.48 13.28
C MET A 225 -7.46 4.78 13.27
N ASN A 226 -6.74 5.90 13.30
CA ASN A 226 -7.30 7.24 13.36
C ASN A 226 -6.80 7.99 12.13
N PRO A 227 -7.69 8.48 11.25
CA PRO A 227 -7.28 9.33 10.15
C PRO A 227 -6.88 10.73 10.68
N PRO A 228 -5.79 11.34 10.16
CA PRO A 228 -4.87 10.81 9.16
C PRO A 228 -3.92 9.74 9.72
N PRO A 229 -3.44 8.78 8.91
CA PRO A 229 -2.54 7.73 9.38
C PRO A 229 -1.29 8.28 10.05
N ARG A 230 -0.86 7.64 11.14
CA ARG A 230 0.38 7.95 11.84
C ARG A 230 1.49 7.00 11.38
N TYR A 231 2.62 7.57 11.02
CA TYR A 231 3.81 6.84 10.57
C TYR A 231 4.87 6.87 11.67
N THR A 232 5.33 5.71 12.11
CA THR A 232 6.36 5.59 13.14
C THR A 232 7.48 4.68 12.65
N LEU A 233 8.68 5.25 12.47
CA LEU A 233 9.87 4.46 12.15
C LEU A 233 10.36 3.72 13.39
N SER A 234 10.71 2.46 13.23
CA SER A 234 11.40 1.68 14.27
C SER A 234 12.75 2.31 14.64
N GLY A 235 13.48 2.79 13.64
CA GLY A 235 14.84 3.34 13.77
C GLY A 235 15.86 2.31 14.25
N LEU A 236 15.56 1.02 14.19
CA LEU A 236 16.49 -0.06 14.46
C LEU A 236 17.29 -0.41 13.20
N VAL A 237 18.45 -0.99 13.42
CA VAL A 237 19.21 -1.69 12.38
C VAL A 237 18.76 -3.13 12.30
N TYR A 238 18.53 -3.61 11.09
CA TYR A 238 18.13 -4.98 10.78
C TYR A 238 19.28 -5.71 10.11
N LEU A 239 19.45 -7.00 10.41
CA LEU A 239 20.33 -7.87 9.64
C LEU A 239 19.49 -8.74 8.71
N LEU A 240 19.87 -8.80 7.45
CA LEU A 240 19.29 -9.66 6.42
C LEU A 240 20.34 -10.69 6.02
N ARG A 241 20.03 -11.97 6.23
CA ARG A 241 20.84 -13.10 5.73
C ARG A 241 20.24 -13.59 4.42
N LEU A 242 21.06 -13.62 3.36
CA LEU A 242 20.67 -14.18 2.07
C LEU A 242 20.87 -15.69 2.05
N GLN A 243 20.33 -16.34 1.01
CA GLN A 243 20.38 -17.80 0.84
C GLN A 243 21.81 -18.36 0.76
N ASP A 244 22.76 -17.57 0.26
CA ASP A 244 24.19 -17.94 0.19
C ASP A 244 24.94 -17.76 1.53
N GLY A 245 24.24 -17.31 2.58
CA GLY A 245 24.79 -17.08 3.92
C GLY A 245 25.42 -15.72 4.14
N SER A 246 25.57 -14.91 3.09
CA SER A 246 26.04 -13.53 3.23
C SER A 246 25.00 -12.66 3.96
N VAL A 247 25.47 -11.61 4.63
CA VAL A 247 24.63 -10.78 5.50
C VAL A 247 24.76 -9.32 5.11
N ALA A 248 23.62 -8.63 5.07
CA ALA A 248 23.51 -7.19 4.96
C ALA A 248 23.05 -6.61 6.30
N ALA A 249 23.53 -5.42 6.65
CA ALA A 249 22.91 -4.59 7.68
C ALA A 249 22.11 -3.46 7.01
N LEU A 250 20.87 -3.26 7.43
CA LEU A 250 19.91 -2.32 6.84
C LEU A 250 19.36 -1.37 7.91
N HIS A 251 19.33 -0.08 7.61
CA HIS A 251 18.72 0.95 8.43
C HIS A 251 17.82 1.84 7.57
N PHE A 252 16.62 2.16 8.06
CA PHE A 252 15.58 2.85 7.28
C PHE A 252 15.31 4.25 7.88
N PRO A 253 16.15 5.25 7.59
CA PRO A 253 16.06 6.56 8.25
C PRO A 253 14.88 7.42 7.79
N SER A 254 14.26 7.13 6.64
CA SER A 254 13.17 7.96 6.10
C SER A 254 12.21 7.19 5.19
N HIS A 255 10.96 7.66 5.16
CA HIS A 255 9.88 7.27 4.24
C HIS A 255 9.34 8.47 3.43
N ILE A 256 10.06 9.59 3.50
CA ILE A 256 9.73 10.86 2.88
C ILE A 256 10.95 11.37 2.11
N ASN A 257 10.74 11.88 0.89
CA ASN A 257 11.82 12.50 0.12
C ASN A 257 12.12 13.93 0.58
N VAL A 258 13.14 14.55 -0.02
CA VAL A 258 13.57 15.93 0.29
C VAL A 258 12.48 16.99 0.02
N ALA A 259 11.50 16.68 -0.82
CA ALA A 259 10.37 17.55 -1.12
C ALA A 259 9.18 17.37 -0.15
N GLY A 260 9.29 16.47 0.84
CA GLY A 260 8.22 16.21 1.81
C GLY A 260 7.18 15.19 1.33
N GLN A 261 7.39 14.54 0.18
CA GLN A 261 6.46 13.54 -0.38
C GLN A 261 6.68 12.18 0.29
N LYS A 262 5.59 11.56 0.74
CA LYS A 262 5.59 10.19 1.29
C LYS A 262 5.76 9.14 0.19
N GLY A 263 6.05 7.90 0.60
CA GLY A 263 6.24 6.79 -0.34
C GLY A 263 7.64 6.73 -0.94
N PHE A 264 8.59 7.51 -0.42
CA PHE A 264 10.00 7.44 -0.82
C PHE A 264 10.85 6.91 0.33
N VAL A 265 11.36 5.70 0.18
CA VAL A 265 12.14 5.04 1.24
C VAL A 265 13.62 5.27 1.02
N THR A 266 14.28 5.74 2.08
CA THR A 266 15.75 5.76 2.16
C THR A 266 16.21 4.55 2.95
N VAL A 267 17.19 3.83 2.42
CA VAL A 267 17.86 2.72 3.12
C VAL A 267 19.35 2.99 3.17
N ASP A 268 19.90 3.12 4.38
CA ASP A 268 21.34 3.05 4.59
C ASP A 268 21.72 1.59 4.85
N TYR A 269 22.82 1.12 4.24
CA TYR A 269 23.20 -0.29 4.35
C TYR A 269 24.71 -0.51 4.48
N ILE A 270 25.08 -1.69 5.00
CA ILE A 270 26.42 -2.29 4.89
C ILE A 270 26.29 -3.59 4.10
N TRP A 271 27.09 -3.74 3.02
CA TRP A 271 27.12 -4.95 2.21
C TRP A 271 28.49 -5.22 1.56
N PRO A 272 29.12 -6.39 1.82
CA PRO A 272 28.75 -7.38 2.85
C PRO A 272 29.07 -6.85 4.27
N PHE A 273 28.29 -7.28 5.26
CA PHE A 273 28.45 -6.98 6.69
C PHE A 273 29.39 -7.97 7.42
#